data_AF-J1Q363-F1
#
_entry.id   AF-J1Q363-F1
#
_cell.length_a   1.000
_cell.length_b   1.000
_cell.length_c   1.000
_cell.angle_alpha   90.00
_cell.angle_beta   90.00
_cell.angle_gamma   90.00
#
_symmetry.space_group_name_H-M   'P 1'
#
loop_
_entity.id
_entity.type
_entity.pdbx_description
1 polymer ?
#
loop_
_entity_poly.entity_id
_entity_poly.type
_entity_poly.pdbx_seq_one_letter_code
_entity_poly.pdbx_strand_id
1 'polypeptide(L)'
;MKMWAWITLLCSFGAFAEHPVYEYLEVNGAKQYFAQNDGVMTHVTMVAKPELKPFAEVVRAWEQKYFAWPVVRESLAPVYTQRFSKGELEILTKYIRSGRDEEFYDEVVWNKYQRELEGINRDLIVAGHAHSKKVEVHLYEMLNEHKKNSNNAAH
;
A
#
# COMPACT_ATOMS: atom_id res chain seq x y z
N MET A 1 53.01 -2.65 3.76
CA MET A 1 52.04 -2.75 2.65
C MET A 1 51.77 -4.24 2.44
N LYS A 2 50.61 -4.81 2.72
CA LYS A 2 49.30 -4.47 2.17
C LYS A 2 48.19 -4.80 3.18
N MET A 3 47.45 -3.74 3.46
CA MET A 3 46.25 -3.57 4.26
C MET A 3 45.04 -4.11 3.47
N TRP A 4 44.79 -5.42 3.48
CA TRP A 4 43.73 -6.03 2.64
C TRP A 4 42.96 -7.18 3.32
N ALA A 5 42.90 -7.21 4.65
CA ALA A 5 42.19 -8.27 5.40
C ALA A 5 40.84 -7.83 6.04
N TRP A 6 40.35 -6.62 5.76
CA TRP A 6 39.20 -6.04 6.48
C TRP A 6 38.00 -5.64 5.59
N ILE A 7 37.86 -6.22 4.39
CA ILE A 7 36.72 -5.91 3.48
C ILE A 7 35.83 -7.14 3.22
N THR A 8 35.85 -8.14 4.09
CA THR A 8 34.92 -9.29 4.02
C THR A 8 33.86 -9.30 5.12
N LEU A 9 33.74 -8.21 5.89
CA LEU A 9 32.82 -8.13 7.06
C LEU A 9 31.75 -7.04 6.95
N LEU A 10 31.46 -6.56 5.73
CA LEU A 10 30.41 -5.55 5.46
C LEU A 10 29.44 -5.98 4.36
N CYS A 11 29.41 -7.27 4.05
CA CYS A 11 28.26 -7.93 3.40
C CYS A 11 27.44 -8.71 4.44
N SER A 12 27.33 -8.19 5.65
CA SER A 12 26.09 -8.37 6.41
C SER A 12 25.03 -7.62 5.62
N PHE A 13 24.53 -8.27 4.57
CA PHE A 13 23.25 -7.97 3.99
C PHE A 13 22.29 -7.90 5.17
N GLY A 14 22.09 -6.70 5.70
CA GLY A 14 20.85 -6.38 6.35
C GLY A 14 19.84 -6.68 5.27
N ALA A 15 19.27 -7.89 5.32
CA ALA A 15 17.93 -8.06 4.85
C ALA A 15 17.21 -6.92 5.56
N PHE A 16 16.90 -5.86 4.80
CA PHE A 16 15.94 -4.86 5.23
C PHE A 16 14.72 -5.70 5.52
N ALA A 17 14.56 -6.10 6.79
CA ALA A 17 13.43 -6.89 7.20
C ALA A 17 12.25 -5.99 6.87
N GLU A 18 11.51 -6.32 5.81
CA GLU A 18 10.33 -5.56 5.45
C GLU A 18 9.49 -5.43 6.72
N HIS A 19 8.94 -4.24 6.95
CA HIS A 19 8.22 -3.96 8.18
C HIS A 19 7.19 -5.08 8.38
N PRO A 20 7.10 -5.74 9.56
CA PRO A 20 6.22 -6.91 9.78
C PRO A 20 4.76 -6.71 9.34
N VAL A 21 4.32 -5.46 9.37
CA VAL A 21 3.01 -5.04 8.86
C VAL A 21 2.86 -5.21 7.34
N TYR A 22 3.91 -4.98 6.55
CA TYR A 22 3.88 -5.16 5.11
C TYR A 22 3.73 -6.63 4.77
N GLU A 23 4.49 -7.50 5.42
CA GLU A 23 4.34 -8.93 5.26
C GLU A 23 2.92 -9.39 5.65
N TYR A 24 2.40 -8.91 6.78
CA TYR A 24 1.02 -9.16 7.21
C TYR A 24 0.00 -8.73 6.14
N LEU A 25 0.14 -7.52 5.60
CA LEU A 25 -0.74 -6.98 4.56
C LEU A 25 -0.61 -7.75 3.23
N GLU A 26 0.54 -8.35 2.93
CA GLU A 26 0.65 -9.20 1.75
C GLU A 26 -0.06 -10.53 1.96
N VAL A 27 0.12 -11.17 3.11
CA VAL A 27 -0.51 -12.48 3.38
C VAL A 27 -2.01 -12.40 3.62
N ASN A 28 -2.51 -11.27 4.15
CA ASN A 28 -3.95 -11.08 4.37
C ASN A 28 -4.73 -10.81 3.07
N GLY A 29 -4.04 -10.78 1.92
CA GLY A 29 -4.64 -10.59 0.61
C GLY A 29 -4.75 -9.14 0.15
N ALA A 30 -4.30 -8.14 0.92
CA ALA A 30 -4.43 -6.74 0.50
C ALA A 30 -3.71 -6.47 -0.83
N LYS A 31 -2.49 -6.97 -1.01
CA LYS A 31 -1.74 -6.84 -2.28
C LYS A 31 -2.52 -7.41 -3.47
N GLN A 32 -3.09 -8.60 -3.30
CA GLN A 32 -3.88 -9.26 -4.34
C GLN A 32 -5.17 -8.48 -4.62
N TYR A 33 -5.83 -7.96 -3.59
CA TYR A 33 -7.00 -7.09 -3.74
C TYR A 33 -6.68 -5.86 -4.58
N PHE A 34 -5.58 -5.14 -4.31
CA PHE A 34 -5.17 -3.99 -5.11
C PHE A 34 -4.79 -4.38 -6.55
N ALA A 35 -4.13 -5.52 -6.75
CA ALA A 35 -3.81 -6.01 -8.09
C ALA A 35 -5.05 -6.38 -8.91
N GLN A 36 -6.07 -6.96 -8.29
CA GLN A 36 -7.33 -7.32 -8.95
C GLN A 36 -8.23 -6.12 -9.24
N ASN A 37 -8.03 -5.01 -8.51
CA ASN A 37 -8.79 -3.78 -8.65
C ASN A 37 -7.98 -2.67 -9.36
N ASP A 38 -6.98 -3.04 -10.16
CA ASP A 38 -6.29 -2.09 -11.03
C ASP A 38 -7.27 -1.44 -12.02
N GLY A 39 -7.20 -0.12 -12.15
CA GLY A 39 -8.10 0.67 -13.00
C GLY A 39 -9.40 1.12 -12.31
N VAL A 40 -9.70 0.62 -11.10
CA VAL A 40 -10.91 1.00 -10.37
C VAL A 40 -10.89 2.48 -10.01
N MET A 41 -9.74 3.02 -9.57
CA MET A 41 -9.68 4.43 -9.20
C MET A 41 -9.80 5.34 -10.41
N THR A 42 -9.25 4.94 -11.57
CA THR A 42 -9.47 5.63 -12.84
C THR A 42 -10.96 5.64 -13.20
N HIS A 43 -11.62 4.49 -13.11
CA HIS A 43 -13.04 4.36 -13.40
C HIS A 43 -13.89 5.27 -12.49
N VAL A 44 -13.73 5.14 -11.17
CA VAL A 44 -14.46 5.95 -10.18
C VAL A 44 -14.24 7.44 -10.41
N THR A 45 -13.00 7.85 -10.67
CA THR A 45 -12.65 9.25 -10.92
C THR A 45 -13.35 9.80 -12.16
N MET A 46 -13.37 9.05 -13.27
CA MET A 46 -14.04 9.49 -14.50
C MET A 46 -15.57 9.42 -14.44
N VAL A 47 -16.14 8.55 -13.58
CA VAL A 47 -17.58 8.55 -13.30
C VAL A 47 -17.96 9.77 -12.48
N ALA A 48 -17.18 10.09 -11.44
CA ALA A 48 -17.40 11.27 -10.60
C ALA A 48 -17.14 12.59 -11.33
N LYS A 49 -16.19 12.60 -12.27
CA LYS A 49 -15.75 13.77 -13.04
C LYS A 49 -15.71 13.46 -14.54
N PRO A 50 -16.88 13.43 -15.22
CA PRO A 50 -16.98 13.04 -16.64
C PRO A 50 -16.14 13.91 -17.59
N GLU A 51 -15.84 15.15 -17.21
CA GLU A 51 -14.96 16.07 -17.94
C GLU A 51 -13.51 15.57 -18.05
N LEU A 52 -13.11 14.57 -17.25
CA LEU A 52 -11.80 13.95 -17.31
C LEU A 52 -11.69 12.84 -18.35
N LYS A 53 -12.80 12.40 -18.96
CA LYS A 53 -12.80 11.34 -19.99
C LYS A 53 -11.83 11.59 -21.16
N PRO A 54 -11.69 12.82 -21.71
CA PRO A 54 -10.70 13.10 -22.76
C PRO A 54 -9.24 12.91 -22.30
N PHE A 55 -9.00 12.87 -20.99
CA PHE A 55 -7.68 12.73 -20.38
C PHE A 55 -7.50 11.35 -19.72
N ALA A 56 -8.21 10.31 -20.19
CA ALA A 56 -8.23 8.98 -19.57
C ALA A 56 -6.82 8.39 -19.33
N GLU A 57 -5.88 8.59 -20.24
CA GLU A 57 -4.49 8.13 -20.08
C GLU A 57 -3.75 8.87 -18.95
N VAL A 58 -4.03 10.16 -18.75
CA VAL A 58 -3.47 10.94 -17.63
C VAL A 58 -4.04 10.44 -16.30
N VAL A 59 -5.34 10.16 -16.26
CA VAL A 59 -6.00 9.60 -15.06
C VAL A 59 -5.45 8.20 -14.74
N ARG A 60 -5.24 7.35 -15.76
CA ARG A 60 -4.62 6.02 -15.60
C ARG A 60 -3.20 6.12 -15.06
N ALA A 61 -2.38 7.02 -15.63
CA ALA A 61 -1.02 7.24 -15.15
C ALA A 61 -0.99 7.76 -13.69
N TRP A 62 -1.96 8.61 -13.32
CA TRP A 62 -2.12 9.05 -11.94
C TRP A 62 -2.46 7.89 -11.00
N GLU A 63 -3.41 7.01 -11.37
CA GLU A 63 -3.72 5.82 -10.57
C GLU A 63 -2.49 4.93 -10.39
N GLN A 64 -1.80 4.60 -11.48
CA GLN A 64 -0.61 3.74 -11.44
C GLN A 64 0.50 4.34 -10.57
N LYS A 65 0.62 5.66 -10.51
CA LYS A 65 1.65 6.33 -9.71
C LYS A 65 1.29 6.40 -8.23
N TYR A 66 0.04 6.70 -7.91
CA TYR A 66 -0.37 7.05 -6.54
C TYR A 66 -1.16 5.95 -5.82
N PHE A 67 -1.69 4.97 -6.54
CA PHE A 67 -2.42 3.84 -5.98
C PHE A 67 -1.71 2.49 -6.19
N ALA A 68 -0.48 2.49 -6.70
CA ALA A 68 0.36 1.30 -6.74
C ALA A 68 0.61 0.75 -5.32
N TRP A 69 0.74 -0.59 -5.24
CA TRP A 69 0.92 -1.30 -3.98
C TRP A 69 2.00 -0.71 -3.05
N PRO A 70 3.22 -0.39 -3.53
CA PRO A 70 4.25 0.18 -2.64
C PRO A 70 3.83 1.50 -1.98
N VAL A 71 2.98 2.29 -2.64
CA VAL A 71 2.50 3.58 -2.14
C VAL A 71 1.34 3.38 -1.17
N VAL A 72 0.37 2.52 -1.54
CA VAL A 72 -0.83 2.32 -0.71
C VAL A 72 -0.50 1.56 0.56
N ARG A 73 0.40 0.56 0.53
CA ARG A 73 0.78 -0.21 1.73
C ARG A 73 1.35 0.68 2.84
N GLU A 74 2.02 1.79 2.49
CA GLU A 74 2.51 2.78 3.46
C GLU A 74 1.35 3.52 4.15
N SER A 75 0.27 3.80 3.43
CA SER A 75 -0.92 4.46 3.97
C SER A 75 -1.77 3.53 4.83
N LEU A 76 -1.74 2.22 4.56
CA LEU A 76 -2.50 1.22 5.32
C LEU A 76 -1.76 0.72 6.57
N ALA A 77 -0.43 0.73 6.56
CA ALA A 77 0.38 0.22 7.66
C ALA A 77 0.03 0.81 9.05
N PRO A 78 -0.20 2.14 9.19
CA PRO A 78 -0.58 2.74 10.47
C PRO A 78 -1.83 2.13 11.12
N VAL A 79 -2.79 1.65 10.31
CA VAL A 79 -4.03 1.06 10.83
C VAL A 79 -3.75 -0.16 11.71
N TYR A 80 -2.73 -0.93 11.35
CA TYR A 80 -2.34 -2.13 12.06
C TYR A 80 -1.25 -1.86 13.09
N THR A 81 -0.24 -1.04 12.78
CA THR A 81 0.88 -0.78 13.72
C THR A 81 0.48 0.03 14.94
N GLN A 82 -0.65 0.76 14.89
CA GLN A 82 -1.22 1.43 16.07
C GLN A 82 -1.92 0.47 17.04
N ARG A 83 -2.31 -0.72 16.58
CA ARG A 83 -3.09 -1.70 17.35
C ARG A 83 -2.28 -2.91 17.79
N PHE A 84 -1.36 -3.33 16.93
CA PHE A 84 -0.57 -4.53 17.12
C PHE A 84 0.91 -4.18 17.18
N SER A 85 1.57 -4.72 18.19
CA SER A 85 3.01 -4.75 18.26
C SER A 85 3.59 -5.58 17.10
N LYS A 86 4.90 -5.42 16.86
CA LYS A 86 5.64 -6.23 15.89
C LYS A 86 5.43 -7.73 16.10
N GLY A 87 5.56 -8.22 17.34
CA GLY A 87 5.39 -9.65 17.64
C GLY A 87 3.97 -10.16 17.37
N GLU A 88 2.95 -9.35 17.69
CA GLU A 88 1.56 -9.68 17.37
C GLU A 88 1.32 -9.74 15.86
N LEU A 89 1.91 -8.84 15.07
CA LEU A 89 1.82 -8.89 13.61
C LEU A 89 2.50 -10.14 13.02
N GLU A 90 3.65 -10.55 13.56
CA GLU A 90 4.32 -11.79 13.14
C GLU A 90 3.45 -13.03 13.44
N ILE A 91 2.79 -13.05 14.60
CA ILE A 91 1.83 -14.09 14.98
C ILE A 91 0.64 -14.09 14.01
N LEU A 92 0.03 -12.93 13.74
CA LEU A 92 -1.06 -12.78 12.77
C LEU A 92 -0.68 -13.23 11.36
N THR A 93 0.54 -12.90 10.91
CA THR A 93 1.07 -13.36 9.62
C THR A 93 1.15 -14.88 9.54
N LYS A 94 1.67 -15.53 10.60
CA LYS A 94 1.76 -16.99 10.67
C LYS A 94 0.38 -17.64 10.62
N TYR A 95 -0.61 -17.10 11.34
CA TYR A 95 -1.98 -17.60 11.32
C TYR A 95 -2.61 -17.62 9.94
N ILE A 96 -2.46 -16.51 9.22
CA ILE A 96 -3.08 -16.38 7.90
C ILE A 96 -2.43 -17.35 6.91
N ARG A 97 -1.11 -17.56 7.01
CA ARG A 97 -0.38 -18.51 6.16
C ARG A 97 -0.73 -19.98 6.44
N SER A 98 -0.90 -20.36 7.71
CA SER A 98 -1.14 -21.76 8.08
C SER A 98 -2.57 -22.24 7.80
N GLY A 99 -3.45 -21.36 7.30
CA GLY A 99 -4.85 -21.73 7.05
C GLY A 99 -5.67 -21.89 8.34
N ARG A 100 -5.23 -21.26 9.44
CA ARG A 100 -5.86 -21.32 10.77
C ARG A 100 -5.82 -22.72 11.40
N ASP A 101 -4.66 -23.38 11.31
CA ASP A 101 -4.46 -24.68 11.95
C ASP A 101 -4.53 -24.57 13.49
N GLU A 102 -5.29 -25.47 14.13
CA GLU A 102 -5.70 -25.36 15.53
C GLU A 102 -4.55 -25.44 16.54
N GLU A 103 -3.45 -26.10 16.18
CA GLU A 103 -2.31 -26.33 17.07
C GLU A 103 -1.44 -25.08 17.31
N PHE A 104 -1.64 -24.00 16.54
CA PHE A 104 -0.83 -22.77 16.63
C PHE A 104 -1.54 -21.58 17.29
N TYR A 105 -2.75 -21.77 17.86
CA TYR A 105 -3.52 -20.70 18.48
C TYR A 105 -2.93 -20.17 19.80
N ASP A 106 -2.05 -19.17 19.73
CA ASP A 106 -2.15 -18.01 20.63
C ASP A 106 -3.53 -17.32 20.47
N GLU A 107 -4.54 -17.87 21.15
CA GLU A 107 -5.90 -17.36 21.15
C GLU A 107 -5.98 -15.89 21.60
N VAL A 108 -4.99 -15.37 22.36
CA VAL A 108 -5.02 -14.00 22.86
C VAL A 108 -4.89 -13.00 21.72
N VAL A 109 -3.90 -13.20 20.84
CA VAL A 109 -3.65 -12.31 19.70
C VAL A 109 -4.78 -12.40 18.68
N TRP A 110 -5.28 -13.61 18.40
CA TRP A 110 -6.41 -13.80 17.49
C TRP A 110 -7.69 -13.16 18.02
N ASN A 111 -8.02 -13.38 19.30
CA ASN A 111 -9.19 -12.77 19.91
C ASN A 111 -9.09 -11.24 19.96
N LYS A 112 -7.88 -10.69 20.16
CA LYS A 112 -7.64 -9.25 20.01
C LYS A 112 -7.93 -8.78 18.57
N TYR A 113 -7.41 -9.48 17.56
CA TYR A 113 -7.70 -9.16 16.16
C TYR A 113 -9.19 -9.15 15.85
N GLN A 114 -9.94 -10.15 16.32
CA GLN A 114 -11.40 -10.21 16.14
C GLN A 114 -12.12 -9.02 16.79
N ARG A 115 -11.72 -8.61 18.00
CA ARG A 115 -12.29 -7.43 18.68
C ARG A 115 -11.96 -6.11 17.96
N GLU A 116 -10.77 -6.02 17.37
CA GLU A 116 -10.32 -4.81 16.66
C GLU A 116 -10.84 -4.71 15.23
N LEU A 117 -11.44 -5.78 14.67
CA LEU A 117 -11.78 -5.88 13.25
C LEU A 117 -12.68 -4.73 12.77
N GLU A 118 -13.68 -4.34 13.56
CA GLU A 118 -14.55 -3.21 13.22
C GLU A 118 -13.78 -1.88 13.20
N GLY A 119 -12.86 -1.68 14.14
CA GLY A 119 -12.00 -0.50 14.21
C GLY A 119 -11.02 -0.46 13.04
N ILE A 120 -10.43 -1.60 12.69
CA ILE A 120 -9.55 -1.74 11.53
C ILE A 120 -10.31 -1.38 10.25
N ASN A 121 -11.50 -1.95 10.03
CA ASN A 121 -12.29 -1.68 8.83
C ASN A 121 -12.64 -0.19 8.69
N ARG A 122 -13.03 0.46 9.79
CA ARG A 122 -13.30 1.90 9.82
C ARG A 122 -12.06 2.71 9.45
N ASP A 123 -10.92 2.38 10.03
CA ASP A 123 -9.69 3.13 9.83
C ASP A 123 -9.08 2.90 8.44
N LEU A 124 -9.26 1.72 7.85
CA LEU A 124 -8.91 1.47 6.44
C LEU A 124 -9.69 2.38 5.50
N ILE A 125 -10.99 2.57 5.75
CA ILE A 125 -11.83 3.50 4.97
C ILE A 125 -11.31 4.94 5.14
N VAL A 126 -11.07 5.37 6.38
CA VAL A 126 -10.55 6.72 6.68
C VAL A 126 -9.19 6.95 6.02
N ALA A 127 -8.27 5.97 6.12
CA ALA A 127 -6.96 6.04 5.50
C ALA A 127 -7.05 6.10 3.97
N GLY A 128 -7.93 5.31 3.35
CA GLY A 128 -8.19 5.34 1.92
C GLY A 128 -8.72 6.70 1.44
N HIS A 129 -9.67 7.28 2.16
CA HIS A 129 -10.17 8.63 1.88
C HIS A 129 -9.09 9.71 2.04
N ALA A 130 -8.31 9.65 3.12
CA ALA A 130 -7.23 10.59 3.38
C ALA A 130 -6.16 10.52 2.28
N HIS A 131 -5.77 9.30 1.88
CA HIS A 131 -4.83 9.08 0.78
C HIS A 131 -5.38 9.64 -0.54
N SER A 132 -6.62 9.31 -0.89
CA SER A 132 -7.26 9.80 -2.12
C SER A 132 -7.27 11.33 -2.20
N LYS A 133 -7.66 12.00 -1.10
CA LYS A 133 -7.65 13.47 -1.01
C LYS A 133 -6.25 14.05 -1.15
N LYS A 134 -5.24 13.42 -0.55
CA LYS A 134 -3.84 13.86 -0.63
C LYS A 134 -3.34 13.82 -2.07
N VAL A 135 -3.65 12.75 -2.81
CA VAL A 135 -3.12 12.53 -4.16
C VAL A 135 -3.97 13.15 -5.27
N GLU A 136 -5.20 13.58 -4.99
CA GLU A 136 -6.07 14.29 -5.94
C GLU A 136 -5.41 15.57 -6.49
N VAL A 137 -4.67 16.31 -5.67
CA VAL A 137 -3.96 17.53 -6.13
C VAL A 137 -3.00 17.21 -7.27
N HIS A 138 -2.31 16.07 -7.20
CA HIS A 138 -1.36 15.64 -8.22
C HIS A 138 -2.02 15.24 -9.54
N LEU A 139 -3.29 14.84 -9.53
CA LEU A 139 -4.04 14.60 -10.77
C LEU A 139 -4.15 15.90 -11.58
N TYR A 140 -4.49 17.00 -10.90
CA TYR A 140 -4.63 18.30 -11.56
C TYR A 140 -3.28 18.87 -12.03
N GLU A 141 -2.20 18.63 -11.29
CA GLU A 141 -0.84 18.95 -11.75
C GLU A 141 -0.51 18.21 -13.05
N MET A 142 -0.71 16.89 -13.09
CA MET A 142 -0.48 16.07 -14.29
C MET A 142 -1.34 16.51 -15.48
N LEU A 143 -2.60 16.88 -15.24
CA LEU A 143 -3.49 17.41 -16.29
C LEU A 143 -2.99 18.75 -16.86
N ASN A 144 -2.52 19.65 -16.00
CA ASN A 144 -2.00 20.95 -16.43
C ASN A 144 -0.71 20.81 -17.24
N GLU A 145 0.19 19.92 -16.80
CA GLU A 145 1.42 19.59 -17.54
C GLU A 145 1.10 19.00 -18.92
N HIS A 146 0.16 18.05 -18.98
CA HIS A 146 -0.27 17.43 -20.24
C HIS A 146 -0.82 18.47 -21.24
N LYS A 147 -1.66 19.41 -20.77
CA LYS A 147 -2.21 20.50 -21.60
C LYS A 147 -1.10 21.43 -22.11
N LYS A 148 -0.17 21.82 -21.24
CA LYS A 148 0.95 22.71 -21.62
C LYS A 148 1.83 22.06 -22.71
N ASN A 149 2.13 20.77 -22.54
CA ASN A 149 2.97 20.04 -23.49
C ASN A 149 2.27 19.82 -24.84
N SER A 150 0.95 19.59 -24.82
CA SER A 150 0.15 19.43 -26.04
C SER A 150 0.08 20.73 -26.85
N ASN A 151 -0.04 21.88 -26.18
CA ASN A 151 -0.06 23.19 -26.85
C ASN A 151 1.32 23.55 -27.44
N ASN A 152 2.41 23.20 -26.76
CA ASN A 152 3.76 23.46 -27.25
C ASN A 152 4.15 22.57 -28.44
N ALA A 153 3.55 21.39 -28.58
CA ALA A 153 3.79 20.48 -29.72
C ALA A 153 2.99 20.86 -30.98
N ALA A 154 2.03 21.78 -30.87
CA ALA A 154 1.18 22.24 -31.98
C ALA A 154 1.70 23.54 -32.64
N HIS A 155 2.81 24.09 -32.15
CA HIS A 155 3.51 25.27 -32.68
C HIS A 155 4.86 24.87 -33.27
#